data_AF-A0A4Y7IAC1-F1
#
_entry.id   AF-A0A4Y7IAC1-F1
#
_cell.length_a   1.000
_cell.length_b   1.000
_cell.length_c   1.000
_cell.angle_alpha   90.00
_cell.angle_beta   90.00
_cell.angle_gamma   90.00
#
_symmetry.space_group_name_H-M   'P 1'
#
loop_
_entity.id
_entity.type
_entity.pdbx_description
1 polymer ?
#
loop_
_entity_poly.entity_id
_entity_poly.type
_entity_poly.pdbx_seq_one_letter_code
_entity_poly.pdbx_strand_id
1 'polypeptide(L)'
;MEYVSPEGLRLDGRRPMEMRQIRAELGAVANADGSAVFEMGNTKVIAVVYGPREAIHGDISCYTTNLGSLHYDTPNASFPGTRSACINAATLALADAGILMRDLATSCSAGYLNRTPLVDLNYVEDSAGGPDVSVGILSKMDQVTLLQMDAKLPMETFETVMQLAVEGCKKIADHIRKVLQENTKQLEYRRGV
;
A
#
# COMPACT_ATOMS: atom_id res chain seq x y z
N MET A 1 17.54 -18.06 12.88
CA MET A 1 17.66 -16.60 12.77
C MET A 1 16.59 -15.99 13.65
N GLU A 2 16.96 -15.09 14.56
CA GLU A 2 15.99 -14.25 15.27
C GLU A 2 15.69 -13.03 14.39
N TYR A 3 14.42 -12.85 13.99
CA TYR A 3 13.98 -11.72 13.17
C TYR A 3 13.69 -10.46 14.00
N VAL A 4 13.51 -10.68 15.31
CA VAL A 4 13.30 -9.63 16.32
C VAL A 4 14.36 -9.87 17.38
N SER A 5 15.19 -8.87 17.65
CA SER A 5 16.20 -8.93 18.69
C SER A 5 15.53 -9.01 20.08
N PRO A 6 16.21 -9.50 21.12
CA PRO A 6 15.69 -9.45 22.48
C PRO A 6 15.40 -8.02 22.98
N GLU A 7 15.98 -6.98 22.35
CA GLU A 7 15.62 -5.58 22.62
C GLU A 7 14.32 -5.12 21.91
N GLY A 8 13.67 -6.00 21.13
CA GLY A 8 12.42 -5.72 20.42
C GLY A 8 12.60 -4.95 19.11
N LEU A 9 13.80 -5.01 18.50
CA LEU A 9 14.08 -4.37 17.22
C LEU A 9 14.06 -5.38 16.08
N ARG A 10 13.56 -4.96 14.91
CA ARG A 10 13.63 -5.75 13.68
C ARG A 10 15.05 -5.74 13.10
N LEU A 11 15.29 -6.57 12.09
CA LEU A 11 16.52 -6.57 11.29
C LEU A 11 16.88 -5.19 10.71
N ASP A 12 15.87 -4.35 10.43
CA ASP A 12 16.06 -2.98 9.92
C ASP A 12 16.28 -1.93 11.02
N GLY A 13 16.20 -2.31 12.30
CA GLY A 13 16.20 -1.36 13.43
C GLY A 13 14.87 -0.67 13.72
N ARG A 14 13.79 -1.00 13.00
CA ARG A 14 12.43 -0.51 13.24
C ARG A 14 11.73 -1.25 14.38
N ARG A 15 10.71 -0.63 14.97
CA ARG A 15 9.83 -1.30 15.94
C ARG A 15 8.79 -2.22 15.25
N PRO A 16 8.28 -3.25 15.93
CA PRO A 16 7.18 -4.10 15.46
C PRO A 16 5.93 -3.37 14.97
N MET A 17 5.66 -2.18 15.49
CA MET A 17 4.45 -1.39 15.19
C MET A 17 4.72 -0.25 14.19
N GLU A 18 5.93 -0.19 13.64
CA GLU A 18 6.40 0.91 12.81
C GLU A 18 6.54 0.48 11.35
N MET A 19 5.76 1.11 10.48
CA MET A 19 5.81 0.88 9.03
C MET A 19 7.07 1.50 8.41
N ARG A 20 7.43 1.06 7.20
CA ARG A 20 8.50 1.70 6.42
C ARG A 20 8.17 3.15 6.09
N GLN A 21 9.19 3.93 5.72
CA GLN A 21 8.96 5.26 5.20
C GLN A 21 8.07 5.19 3.95
N ILE A 22 6.98 5.93 3.97
CA ILE A 22 6.05 6.06 2.84
C ILE A 22 6.38 7.36 2.12
N ARG A 23 6.41 7.30 0.79
CA ARG A 23 6.41 8.49 -0.08
C ARG A 23 5.35 8.31 -1.15
N ALA A 24 4.66 9.38 -1.46
CA ALA A 24 3.65 9.40 -2.51
C ALA A 24 3.82 10.66 -3.33
N GLU A 25 3.81 10.50 -4.65
CA GLU A 25 3.92 11.59 -5.62
C GLU A 25 2.82 11.45 -6.66
N LEU A 26 2.12 12.53 -6.94
CA LEU A 26 1.01 12.59 -7.90
C LEU A 26 1.51 13.18 -9.23
N GLY A 27 0.90 12.81 -10.35
CA GLY A 27 1.25 13.34 -11.66
C GLY A 27 2.62 12.86 -12.18
N ALA A 28 3.03 11.64 -11.83
CA ALA A 28 4.32 11.07 -12.22
C ALA A 28 4.49 10.85 -13.74
N VAL A 29 3.39 10.64 -14.46
CA VAL A 29 3.38 10.38 -15.91
C VAL A 29 2.53 11.44 -16.61
N ALA A 30 3.18 12.28 -17.43
CA ALA A 30 2.53 13.41 -18.08
C ALA A 30 1.50 13.04 -19.17
N ASN A 31 1.59 11.84 -19.75
CA ASN A 31 0.74 11.38 -20.85
C ASN A 31 -0.48 10.56 -20.39
N ALA A 32 -0.77 10.55 -19.08
CA ALA A 32 -1.90 9.83 -18.50
C ALA A 32 -2.97 10.77 -17.98
N ASP A 33 -4.22 10.30 -17.89
CA ASP A 33 -5.33 11.08 -17.33
C ASP A 33 -5.17 11.24 -15.80
N GLY A 34 -4.60 10.23 -15.13
CA GLY A 34 -4.06 10.36 -13.78
C GLY A 34 -2.91 9.39 -13.55
N SER A 35 -1.97 9.78 -12.69
CA SER A 35 -0.83 8.93 -12.35
C SER A 35 -0.33 9.18 -10.94
N ALA A 36 0.20 8.14 -10.31
CA ALA A 36 0.78 8.26 -8.99
C ALA A 36 1.93 7.27 -8.80
N VAL A 37 2.96 7.73 -8.11
CA VAL A 37 4.03 6.89 -7.58
C VAL A 37 3.79 6.72 -6.08
N PHE A 38 3.82 5.48 -5.62
CA PHE A 38 3.78 5.15 -4.20
C PHE A 38 5.01 4.32 -3.86
N GLU A 39 5.77 4.78 -2.88
CA GLU A 39 6.97 4.12 -2.37
C GLU A 39 6.74 3.73 -0.92
N MET A 40 7.02 2.47 -0.59
CA MET A 40 6.98 1.95 0.77
C MET A 40 8.34 1.28 1.06
N GLY A 41 9.23 2.06 1.68
CA GLY A 41 10.65 1.71 1.80
C GLY A 41 11.28 1.45 0.44
N ASN A 42 11.65 0.19 0.17
CA ASN A 42 12.30 -0.20 -1.09
C ASN A 42 11.31 -0.59 -2.20
N THR A 43 10.03 -0.76 -1.86
CA THR A 43 9.00 -1.14 -2.83
C THR A 43 8.46 0.11 -3.50
N LYS A 44 8.62 0.22 -4.82
CA LYS A 44 8.11 1.35 -5.63
C LYS A 44 7.06 0.86 -6.62
N VAL A 45 5.91 1.51 -6.61
CA VAL A 45 4.78 1.20 -7.49
C VAL A 45 4.34 2.46 -8.22
N ILE A 46 4.05 2.33 -9.50
CA ILE A 46 3.54 3.42 -10.34
C ILE A 46 2.18 3.00 -10.88
N ALA A 47 1.12 3.65 -10.40
CA ALA A 47 -0.22 3.44 -10.93
C ALA A 47 -0.52 4.51 -11.98
N VAL A 48 -1.12 4.07 -13.08
CA VAL A 48 -1.53 4.94 -14.18
C VAL A 48 -2.99 4.65 -14.50
N VAL A 49 -3.77 5.71 -14.65
CA VAL A 49 -5.19 5.64 -14.98
C VAL A 49 -5.39 6.33 -16.31
N TYR A 50 -6.04 5.60 -17.21
CA TYR A 50 -6.51 6.11 -18.49
C TYR A 50 -8.03 6.07 -18.49
N GLY A 51 -8.66 7.21 -18.76
CA GLY A 51 -10.12 7.31 -18.85
C GLY A 51 -10.77 8.19 -17.80
N PRO A 52 -12.10 8.39 -17.92
CA PRO A 52 -13.09 7.46 -18.47
C PRO A 52 -13.23 7.50 -20.00
N ARG A 53 -13.01 6.36 -20.67
CA ARG A 53 -13.27 6.16 -22.12
C ARG A 53 -14.29 5.04 -22.30
N GLU A 54 -15.00 5.05 -23.43
CA GLU A 54 -15.94 4.00 -23.80
C GLU A 54 -15.20 2.64 -23.87
N ALA A 55 -15.67 1.65 -23.11
CA ALA A 55 -14.92 0.44 -22.82
C ALA A 55 -14.75 -0.44 -24.07
N ILE A 56 -13.52 -0.59 -24.56
CA ILE A 56 -13.15 -1.62 -25.54
C ILE A 56 -12.47 -2.81 -24.82
N HIS A 57 -11.79 -2.53 -23.71
CA HIS A 57 -11.44 -3.40 -22.58
C HIS A 57 -11.19 -2.46 -21.38
N GLY A 58 -11.51 -2.88 -20.15
CA GLY A 58 -11.42 -2.01 -18.98
C GLY A 58 -9.99 -1.78 -18.52
N ASP A 59 -9.37 -0.65 -18.89
CA ASP A 59 -7.92 -0.49 -18.72
C ASP A 59 -7.56 0.43 -17.53
N ILE A 60 -7.68 -0.11 -16.31
CA ILE A 60 -6.87 0.35 -15.17
C ILE A 60 -5.61 -0.52 -15.16
N SER A 61 -4.46 0.05 -15.51
CA SER A 61 -3.18 -0.66 -15.52
C SER A 61 -2.29 -0.16 -14.38
N CYS A 62 -2.04 -1.02 -13.39
CA CYS A 62 -1.06 -0.74 -12.34
C CYS A 62 0.29 -1.36 -12.69
N TYR A 63 1.35 -0.54 -12.75
CA TYR A 63 2.70 -1.00 -13.05
C TYR A 63 3.53 -1.01 -11.76
N THR A 64 3.97 -2.18 -11.28
CA THR A 64 4.96 -2.23 -10.18
C THR A 64 6.37 -2.17 -10.79
N THR A 65 7.19 -1.21 -10.37
CA THR A 65 8.59 -1.13 -10.79
C THR A 65 9.48 -1.16 -9.56
N ASN A 66 10.04 -2.32 -9.22
CA ASN A 66 11.16 -2.35 -8.27
C ASN A 66 12.43 -1.84 -8.97
N LEU A 67 13.27 -1.11 -8.25
CA LEU A 67 14.53 -0.57 -8.76
C LEU A 67 15.51 -1.73 -8.99
N GLY A 68 15.39 -2.38 -10.15
CA GLY A 68 16.11 -3.59 -10.53
C GLY A 68 15.28 -4.41 -11.51
N SER A 69 15.51 -4.17 -12.80
CA SER A 69 14.89 -4.80 -13.99
C SER A 69 13.46 -4.38 -14.37
N LEU A 70 13.39 -3.64 -15.49
CA LEU A 70 12.46 -3.69 -16.63
C LEU A 70 10.97 -3.98 -16.39
N HIS A 71 10.14 -3.26 -17.15
CA HIS A 71 8.71 -3.51 -17.41
C HIS A 71 8.24 -4.94 -17.11
N TYR A 72 7.29 -5.08 -16.20
CA TYR A 72 6.48 -6.28 -16.11
C TYR A 72 5.01 -5.94 -15.82
N ASP A 73 4.20 -6.11 -16.87
CA ASP A 73 2.94 -6.84 -16.76
C ASP A 73 3.24 -8.20 -16.10
N THR A 74 3.21 -8.27 -14.77
CA THR A 74 3.21 -9.57 -14.09
C THR A 74 1.93 -9.72 -13.29
N PRO A 75 0.99 -10.57 -13.74
CA PRO A 75 -0.14 -10.97 -12.92
C PRO A 75 0.26 -11.75 -11.65
N ASN A 76 1.56 -12.10 -11.47
CA ASN A 76 2.02 -13.05 -10.44
C ASN A 76 3.35 -12.66 -9.73
N ALA A 77 3.64 -11.36 -9.53
CA ALA A 77 4.77 -10.98 -8.66
C ALA A 77 4.34 -10.97 -7.18
N SER A 78 4.30 -12.16 -6.58
CA SER A 78 3.94 -12.38 -5.17
C SER A 78 5.07 -11.96 -4.23
N PHE A 79 5.28 -10.66 -4.08
CA PHE A 79 6.15 -10.10 -3.02
C PHE A 79 5.29 -9.55 -1.88
N PRO A 80 5.72 -9.71 -0.61
CA PRO A 80 5.01 -9.19 0.55
C PRO A 80 4.89 -7.68 0.47
N GLY A 81 3.68 -7.18 0.74
CA GLY A 81 3.39 -5.75 0.74
C GLY A 81 3.21 -5.11 -0.65
N THR A 82 3.50 -5.82 -1.76
CA THR A 82 3.28 -5.30 -3.12
C THR A 82 1.79 -5.14 -3.41
N ARG A 83 0.95 -6.11 -3.01
CA ARG A 83 -0.52 -5.99 -3.12
C ARG A 83 -1.02 -4.72 -2.45
N SER A 84 -0.53 -4.45 -1.24
CA SER A 84 -0.96 -3.27 -0.50
C SER A 84 -0.47 -1.97 -1.12
N ALA A 85 0.79 -1.94 -1.59
CA ALA A 85 1.35 -0.80 -2.28
C ALA A 85 0.60 -0.49 -3.58
N CYS A 86 0.19 -1.51 -4.34
CA CYS A 86 -0.61 -1.36 -5.56
C CYS A 86 -1.98 -0.71 -5.30
N ILE A 87 -2.69 -1.15 -4.26
CA ILE A 87 -3.99 -0.57 -3.91
C ILE A 87 -3.82 0.89 -3.51
N ASN A 88 -2.80 1.21 -2.69
CA ASN A 88 -2.54 2.58 -2.27
C ASN A 88 -2.14 3.48 -3.45
N ALA A 89 -1.31 2.97 -4.38
CA ALA A 89 -0.93 3.67 -5.61
C ALA A 89 -2.15 3.91 -6.52
N ALA A 90 -3.00 2.90 -6.70
CA ALA A 90 -4.20 3.01 -7.53
C ALA A 90 -5.16 4.07 -6.97
N THR A 91 -5.38 4.09 -5.65
CA THR A 91 -6.22 5.12 -5.00
C THR A 91 -5.69 6.53 -5.24
N LEU A 92 -4.36 6.71 -5.21
CA LEU A 92 -3.74 7.99 -5.53
C LEU A 92 -3.91 8.36 -7.01
N ALA A 93 -3.71 7.43 -7.92
CA ALA A 93 -3.86 7.68 -9.36
C ALA A 93 -5.31 7.99 -9.76
N LEU A 94 -6.29 7.32 -9.13
CA LEU A 94 -7.71 7.62 -9.31
C LEU A 94 -8.07 9.02 -8.78
N ALA A 95 -7.47 9.42 -7.66
CA ALA A 95 -7.66 10.76 -7.10
C ALA A 95 -7.02 11.84 -7.99
N ASP A 96 -5.85 11.57 -8.57
CA ASP A 96 -5.17 12.46 -9.53
C ASP A 96 -5.99 12.64 -10.83
N ALA A 97 -6.57 11.55 -11.34
CA ALA A 97 -7.46 11.57 -12.50
C ALA A 97 -8.78 12.32 -12.26
N GLY A 98 -9.08 12.70 -11.01
CA GLY A 98 -10.34 13.36 -10.65
C GLY A 98 -11.56 12.44 -10.78
N ILE A 99 -11.36 11.12 -10.73
CA ILE A 99 -12.47 10.15 -10.79
C ILE A 99 -13.19 10.13 -9.44
N LEU A 100 -14.52 10.25 -9.49
CA LEU A 100 -15.36 10.24 -8.30
C LEU A 100 -15.30 8.88 -7.60
N MET A 101 -14.67 8.86 -6.42
CA MET A 101 -14.61 7.70 -5.52
C MET A 101 -15.49 7.93 -4.29
N ARG A 102 -16.08 6.85 -3.75
CA ARG A 102 -16.88 6.92 -2.52
C ARG A 102 -16.01 7.20 -1.28
N ASP A 103 -14.81 6.62 -1.26
CA ASP A 103 -13.85 6.73 -0.17
C ASP A 103 -12.45 6.33 -0.64
N LEU A 104 -11.43 6.64 0.16
CA LEU A 104 -10.06 6.20 -0.06
C LEU A 104 -9.91 4.74 0.37
N ALA A 105 -9.65 3.87 -0.62
CA ALA A 105 -9.24 2.50 -0.38
C ALA A 105 -7.76 2.47 0.01
N THR A 106 -7.47 2.02 1.22
CA THR A 106 -6.09 1.81 1.68
C THR A 106 -5.90 0.38 2.10
N SER A 107 -4.66 -0.08 2.07
CA SER A 107 -4.34 -1.44 2.48
C SER A 107 -2.96 -1.52 3.10
N CYS A 108 -2.84 -2.48 4.00
CA CYS A 108 -1.62 -2.79 4.74
C CYS A 108 -1.54 -4.30 4.92
N SER A 109 -0.32 -4.80 4.95
CA SER A 109 -0.02 -6.17 5.34
C SER A 109 0.45 -6.19 6.80
N ALA A 110 0.09 -7.22 7.53
CA ALA A 110 0.62 -7.51 8.85
C ALA A 110 0.94 -8.99 8.93
N GLY A 111 1.97 -9.35 9.69
CA GLY A 111 2.32 -10.75 9.92
C GLY A 111 2.54 -11.04 11.38
N TYR A 112 2.74 -12.32 11.66
CA TYR A 112 3.06 -12.78 13.00
C TYR A 112 4.36 -13.59 12.97
N LEU A 113 5.40 -13.09 13.64
CA LEU A 113 6.72 -13.69 13.61
C LEU A 113 7.32 -13.69 15.01
N ASN A 114 7.92 -14.80 15.43
CA ASN A 114 8.55 -14.95 16.75
C ASN A 114 7.65 -14.49 17.92
N ARG A 115 6.37 -14.87 17.88
CA ARG A 115 5.31 -14.51 18.85
C ARG A 115 4.94 -13.02 18.91
N THR A 116 5.45 -12.21 18.00
CA THR A 116 5.19 -10.77 17.95
C THR A 116 4.48 -10.44 16.63
N PRO A 117 3.38 -9.67 16.67
CA PRO A 117 2.77 -9.19 15.45
C PRO A 117 3.57 -8.02 14.88
N LEU A 118 3.77 -8.02 13.56
CA LEU A 118 4.55 -7.06 12.81
C LEU A 118 3.66 -6.41 11.76
N VAL A 119 3.58 -5.08 11.75
CA VAL A 119 2.95 -4.35 10.64
C VAL A 119 3.95 -4.19 9.50
N ASP A 120 3.50 -4.28 8.25
CA ASP A 120 4.31 -4.10 7.04
C ASP A 120 5.57 -5.00 7.01
N LEU A 121 5.38 -6.23 6.51
CA LEU A 121 6.43 -7.22 6.39
C LEU A 121 7.42 -6.88 5.27
N ASN A 122 8.70 -7.13 5.54
CA ASN A 122 9.75 -7.14 4.54
C ASN A 122 9.86 -8.48 3.81
N TYR A 123 10.54 -8.47 2.67
CA TYR A 123 10.85 -9.69 1.90
C TYR A 123 11.49 -10.81 2.74
N VAL A 124 12.42 -10.45 3.64
CA VAL A 124 13.11 -11.40 4.51
C VAL A 124 12.17 -11.99 5.57
N GLU A 125 11.23 -11.19 6.09
CA GLU A 125 10.28 -11.60 7.12
C GLU A 125 9.17 -12.50 6.55
N ASP A 126 8.76 -12.23 5.32
CA ASP A 126 7.81 -13.06 4.57
C ASP A 126 8.44 -14.38 4.11
N SER A 127 9.68 -14.32 3.59
CA SER A 127 10.45 -15.50 3.19
C SER A 127 10.75 -16.43 4.37
N ALA A 128 10.60 -15.95 5.61
CA ALA A 128 10.68 -16.77 6.81
C ALA A 128 9.54 -17.81 6.89
N GLY A 129 8.49 -17.66 6.08
CA GLY A 129 7.30 -18.50 6.11
C GLY A 129 6.40 -18.21 7.32
N GLY A 130 6.48 -17.00 7.87
CA GLY A 130 5.56 -16.54 8.91
C GLY A 130 4.18 -16.27 8.31
N PRO A 131 3.10 -16.46 9.08
CA PRO A 131 1.77 -16.15 8.58
C PRO A 131 1.57 -14.64 8.39
N ASP A 132 1.11 -14.28 7.19
CA ASP A 132 0.77 -12.92 6.80
C ASP A 132 -0.74 -12.76 6.56
N VAL A 133 -1.23 -11.55 6.81
CA VAL A 133 -2.60 -11.11 6.58
C VAL A 133 -2.53 -9.75 5.90
N SER A 134 -3.10 -9.66 4.70
CA SER A 134 -3.28 -8.40 3.97
C SER A 134 -4.71 -7.93 4.12
N VAL A 135 -4.90 -6.70 4.62
CA VAL A 135 -6.22 -6.09 4.81
C VAL A 135 -6.32 -4.83 3.98
N GLY A 136 -7.43 -4.66 3.28
CA GLY A 136 -7.85 -3.44 2.62
C GLY A 136 -9.10 -2.86 3.29
N ILE A 137 -9.11 -1.56 3.53
CA ILE A 137 -10.24 -0.85 4.17
C ILE A 137 -10.63 0.40 3.38
N LEU A 138 -11.90 0.78 3.53
CA LEU A 138 -12.40 2.11 3.20
C LEU A 138 -12.24 3.00 4.43
N SER A 139 -11.37 4.00 4.32
CA SER A 139 -10.81 4.73 5.47
C SER A 139 -11.81 5.59 6.25
N LYS A 140 -12.93 6.02 5.65
CA LYS A 140 -14.03 6.75 6.31
C LYS A 140 -15.16 5.81 6.73
N MET A 141 -15.45 4.78 5.95
CA MET A 141 -16.54 3.84 6.24
C MET A 141 -16.16 2.76 7.25
N ASP A 142 -14.86 2.60 7.53
CA ASP A 142 -14.28 1.53 8.36
C ASP A 142 -14.74 0.13 7.93
N GLN A 143 -14.94 -0.04 6.62
CA GLN A 143 -15.37 -1.29 6.00
C GLN A 143 -14.18 -1.99 5.36
N VAL A 144 -14.02 -3.28 5.68
CA VAL A 144 -13.01 -4.14 5.05
C VAL A 144 -13.47 -4.50 3.64
N THR A 145 -12.65 -4.17 2.64
CA THR A 145 -12.89 -4.48 1.22
C THR A 145 -12.15 -5.72 0.77
N LEU A 146 -10.97 -5.95 1.34
CA LEU A 146 -10.12 -7.07 1.02
C LEU A 146 -9.57 -7.65 2.32
N LEU A 147 -9.65 -8.97 2.46
CA LEU A 147 -8.92 -9.70 3.49
C LEU A 147 -8.33 -10.93 2.83
N GLN A 148 -7.01 -10.99 2.78
CA GLN A 148 -6.26 -12.11 2.25
C GLN A 148 -5.31 -12.64 3.31
N MET A 149 -5.26 -13.96 3.46
CA MET A 149 -4.38 -14.66 4.37
C MET A 149 -3.91 -15.93 3.68
N ASP A 150 -2.60 -16.11 3.56
CA ASP A 150 -2.02 -17.23 2.81
C ASP A 150 -1.57 -18.38 3.76
N ALA A 151 -1.63 -18.18 5.09
CA ALA A 151 -1.17 -19.14 6.10
C ALA A 151 -2.18 -19.37 7.24
N LYS A 152 -1.99 -20.47 7.99
CA LYS A 152 -2.86 -20.83 9.13
C LYS A 152 -2.44 -20.08 10.39
N LEU A 153 -3.40 -19.41 11.03
CA LEU A 153 -3.23 -18.71 12.29
C LEU A 153 -4.28 -19.18 13.32
N PRO A 154 -3.91 -19.29 14.62
CA PRO A 154 -4.90 -19.37 15.68
C PRO A 154 -5.80 -18.13 15.70
N MET A 155 -7.07 -18.31 16.05
CA MET A 155 -8.07 -17.23 16.01
C MET A 155 -7.71 -16.04 16.91
N GLU A 156 -7.16 -16.29 18.10
CA GLU A 156 -6.72 -15.25 19.04
C GLU A 156 -5.60 -14.37 18.44
N THR A 157 -4.64 -15.00 17.75
CA THR A 157 -3.53 -14.29 17.10
C THR A 157 -4.02 -13.53 15.88
N PHE A 158 -4.92 -14.12 15.11
CA PHE A 158 -5.50 -13.49 13.92
C PHE A 158 -6.21 -12.18 14.27
N GLU A 159 -7.01 -12.15 15.34
CA GLU A 159 -7.72 -10.94 15.75
C GLU A 159 -6.73 -9.80 16.08
N THR A 160 -5.66 -10.12 16.78
CA THR A 160 -4.60 -9.16 17.12
C THR A 160 -3.90 -8.62 15.85
N VAL A 161 -3.50 -9.51 14.94
CA VAL A 161 -2.82 -9.13 13.69
C VAL A 161 -3.74 -8.32 12.77
N MET A 162 -5.01 -8.69 12.69
CA MET A 162 -6.00 -7.97 11.89
C MET A 162 -6.22 -6.54 12.41
N GLN A 163 -6.37 -6.36 13.72
CA GLN A 163 -6.51 -5.03 14.32
C GLN A 163 -5.30 -4.14 14.02
N LEU A 164 -4.09 -4.72 14.05
CA LEU A 164 -2.86 -4.02 13.70
C LEU A 164 -2.78 -3.63 12.23
N ALA A 165 -3.23 -4.52 11.33
CA ALA A 165 -3.34 -4.20 9.91
C ALA A 165 -4.31 -3.03 9.67
N VAL A 166 -5.47 -3.02 10.35
CA VAL A 166 -6.46 -1.94 10.26
C VAL A 166 -5.89 -0.62 10.78
N GLU A 167 -5.18 -0.62 11.90
CA GLU A 167 -4.51 0.58 12.43
C GLU A 167 -3.45 1.10 11.45
N GLY A 168 -2.68 0.18 10.84
CA GLY A 168 -1.72 0.50 9.78
C GLY A 168 -2.39 1.16 8.58
N CYS A 169 -3.50 0.61 8.09
CA CYS A 169 -4.26 1.19 6.98
C CYS A 169 -4.77 2.60 7.28
N LYS A 170 -5.21 2.86 8.52
CA LYS A 170 -5.66 4.20 8.97
C LYS A 170 -4.50 5.20 8.94
N LYS A 171 -3.30 4.81 9.39
CA LYS A 171 -2.09 5.64 9.31
C LYS A 171 -1.70 5.95 7.86
N ILE A 172 -1.77 4.97 6.96
CA ILE A 172 -1.52 5.17 5.52
C ILE A 172 -2.53 6.14 4.93
N ALA A 173 -3.81 6.00 5.28
CA ALA A 173 -4.87 6.88 4.79
C ALA A 173 -4.65 8.34 5.18
N ASP A 174 -4.25 8.60 6.42
CA ASP A 174 -3.95 9.95 6.87
C ASP A 174 -2.73 10.54 6.16
N HIS A 175 -1.72 9.71 5.86
CA HIS A 175 -0.58 10.15 5.06
C HIS A 175 -0.99 10.50 3.62
N ILE A 176 -1.76 9.63 2.96
CA ILE A 176 -2.29 9.85 1.60
C ILE A 176 -3.17 11.12 1.56
N ARG A 177 -4.03 11.33 2.55
CA ARG A 177 -4.86 12.54 2.65
C ARG A 177 -4.01 13.81 2.74
N LYS A 178 -2.94 13.81 3.52
CA LYS A 178 -2.02 14.96 3.63
C LYS A 178 -1.36 15.26 2.30
N VAL A 179 -0.85 14.24 1.61
CA VAL A 179 -0.22 14.38 0.28
C VAL A 179 -1.20 14.94 -0.74
N LEU A 180 -2.45 14.43 -0.77
CA LEU A 180 -3.49 14.95 -1.66
C LEU A 180 -3.79 16.43 -1.37
N GLN A 181 -3.94 16.81 -0.10
CA GLN A 181 -4.19 18.20 0.28
C GLN A 181 -3.04 19.14 -0.07
N GLU A 182 -1.80 18.71 0.13
CA GLU A 182 -0.61 19.48 -0.24
C GLU A 182 -0.54 19.67 -1.76
N ASN A 183 -0.78 18.61 -2.54
CA ASN A 183 -0.79 18.71 -4.00
C ASN A 183 -1.92 19.63 -4.50
N THR A 184 -3.13 19.54 -3.93
CA THR A 184 -4.23 20.44 -4.30
C THR A 184 -3.86 21.90 -4.08
N LYS A 185 -3.24 22.25 -2.93
CA LYS A 185 -2.78 23.63 -2.66
C LYS A 185 -1.72 24.10 -3.67
N GLN A 186 -0.80 23.22 -4.06
CA GLN A 186 0.21 23.54 -5.08
C GLN A 186 -0.43 23.75 -6.45
N LEU A 187 -1.44 22.95 -6.81
CA LEU A 187 -2.20 23.10 -8.05
C LEU A 187 -3.03 24.39 -8.06
N GLU A 188 -3.64 24.76 -6.94
CA GLU A 188 -4.34 26.04 -6.76
C GLU A 188 -3.39 27.22 -7.02
N TYR A 189 -2.22 27.23 -6.38
CA TYR A 189 -1.20 28.27 -6.59
C TYR A 189 -0.75 28.38 -8.05
N ARG A 190 -0.53 27.24 -8.72
CA ARG A 190 -0.13 27.19 -10.14
C ARG A 190 -1.22 27.68 -11.10
N ARG A 191 -2.49 27.48 -10.75
CA ARG A 191 -3.64 27.87 -11.56
C ARG A 191 -4.07 29.32 -11.33
N GLY A 192 -3.49 30.01 -10.32
CA GLY A 192 -3.69 31.43 -10.11
C GLY A 192 -5.13 31.82 -9.76
N VAL A 193 -5.85 30.92 -9.09
CA VAL A 193 -7.20 31.17 -8.54
C VAL A 193 -7.08 31.56 -7.07
#